data_AF-A0A0F9AWT5-F1
#
_entry.id   AF-A0A0F9AWT5-F1
#
_cell.length_a   1.000
_cell.length_b   1.000
_cell.length_c   1.000
_cell.angle_alpha   90.00
_cell.angle_beta   90.00
_cell.angle_gamma   90.00
#
_symmetry.space_group_name_H-M   'P 1'
#
loop_
_entity.id
_entity.type
_entity.pdbx_description
1 polymer ?
#
loop_
_entity_poly.entity_id
_entity_poly.type
_entity_poly.pdbx_seq_one_letter_code
_entity_poly.pdbx_strand_id
1 'polypeptide(L)'
;LSYKGQSSTIQTVSFKVNDLIHPVANRPLTFREGARIQSFPDKFIFYGSKTDLATMIGNAVPPLMAQNLGRFIHSLLDYITGKEKLIRTS
;
A
#
# COMPACT_ATOMS: atom_id res chain seq x y z
N LEU A 1 -13.12 10.20 5.56
CA LEU A 1 -12.72 10.38 4.14
C LEU A 1 -13.86 11.07 3.40
N SER A 2 -13.72 12.35 3.04
CA SER A 2 -14.65 13.04 2.15
C SER A 2 -14.34 12.65 0.71
N TYR A 3 -15.36 12.34 -0.10
CA TYR A 3 -15.20 11.92 -1.50
C TYR A 3 -14.55 13.01 -2.40
N LYS A 4 -14.37 14.23 -1.89
CA LYS A 4 -13.74 15.37 -2.58
C LYS A 4 -12.52 15.95 -1.84
N GLY A 5 -11.98 15.27 -0.83
CA GLY A 5 -10.80 15.70 -0.09
C GLY A 5 -9.61 14.77 -0.32
N GLN A 6 -8.41 15.34 -0.52
CA GLN A 6 -7.17 14.59 -0.67
C GLN A 6 -6.99 13.63 0.53
N SER A 7 -6.76 12.34 0.25
CA SER A 7 -6.63 11.31 1.29
C SER A 7 -5.34 11.54 2.07
N SER A 8 -5.43 11.64 3.40
CA SER A 8 -4.26 11.56 4.27
C SER A 8 -3.57 10.20 4.08
N THR A 9 -2.25 10.20 3.98
CA THR A 9 -1.44 8.97 3.97
C THR A 9 -1.84 8.12 5.17
N ILE A 10 -2.14 6.83 4.95
CA ILE A 10 -2.36 5.90 6.06
C ILE A 10 -1.04 5.83 6.82
N GLN A 11 -1.02 6.30 8.06
CA GLN A 11 0.11 6.17 8.96
C GLN A 11 -0.27 5.26 10.13
N THR A 12 0.71 4.82 10.91
CA THR A 12 0.50 4.00 12.12
C THR A 12 -0.57 4.59 13.05
N VAL A 13 -0.65 5.92 13.16
CA VAL A 13 -1.63 6.63 13.99
C VAL A 13 -3.04 6.66 13.37
N SER A 14 -3.18 6.38 12.08
CA SER A 14 -4.44 6.52 11.34
C SER A 14 -5.47 5.43 11.63
N PHE A 15 -5.10 4.38 12.38
CA PHE A 15 -6.05 3.42 12.94
C PHE A 15 -6.64 3.88 14.29
N LYS A 16 -6.31 5.10 14.75
CA LYS A 16 -7.07 5.79 15.80
C LYS A 16 -8.44 6.19 15.26
N VAL A 17 -9.42 6.21 16.16
CA VAL A 17 -10.86 6.30 15.88
C VAL A 17 -11.26 7.51 15.00
N ASN A 18 -10.46 8.59 15.01
CA ASN A 18 -10.82 9.86 14.37
C ASN A 18 -10.23 10.11 12.97
N ASP A 19 -9.28 9.31 12.49
CA ASP A 19 -8.52 9.68 11.27
C ASP A 19 -9.01 8.95 10.01
N LEU A 20 -9.41 7.68 10.14
CA LEU A 20 -9.90 6.86 9.02
C LEU A 20 -11.26 6.23 9.36
N ILE A 21 -12.31 7.03 9.20
CA ILE A 21 -13.70 6.58 9.37
C ILE A 21 -14.18 5.91 8.07
N HIS A 22 -14.82 4.75 8.21
CA HIS A 22 -15.43 4.05 7.09
C HIS A 22 -16.45 4.97 6.39
N PRO A 23 -16.46 5.06 5.05
CA PRO A 23 -17.23 6.08 4.32
C PRO A 23 -18.75 6.02 4.57
N VAL A 24 -19.28 4.85 4.93
CA VAL A 24 -20.72 4.60 5.12
C VAL A 24 -21.06 4.19 6.55
N ALA A 25 -20.11 3.67 7.32
CA ALA A 25 -20.38 3.07 8.62
C ALA A 25 -19.73 3.95 9.70
N ASN A 26 -20.42 4.18 10.81
CA ASN A 26 -19.90 4.99 11.91
C ASN A 26 -18.88 4.19 12.77
N ARG A 27 -17.83 3.70 12.12
CA ARG A 27 -16.72 2.98 12.74
C ARG A 27 -15.40 3.30 12.03
N PRO A 28 -14.25 3.10 12.70
CA PRO A 28 -12.95 3.15 12.06
C PRO A 28 -12.79 2.06 11.00
N LEU A 29 -11.85 2.27 10.06
CA LEU A 29 -11.42 1.22 9.13
C LEU A 29 -10.82 0.05 9.91
N THR A 30 -11.16 -1.16 9.46
CA THR A 30 -10.52 -2.39 9.91
C THR A 30 -9.11 -2.50 9.33
N PHE A 31 -8.25 -3.29 9.98
CA PHE A 31 -6.93 -3.61 9.44
C PHE A 31 -7.00 -4.22 8.04
N ARG A 32 -8.03 -5.02 7.74
CA ARG A 32 -8.22 -5.59 6.40
C ARG A 32 -8.56 -4.53 5.35
N GLU A 33 -9.37 -3.53 5.69
CA GLU A 33 -9.67 -2.41 4.80
C GLU A 33 -8.41 -1.57 4.56
N GLY A 34 -7.64 -1.26 5.60
CA GLY A 34 -6.35 -0.57 5.46
C GLY A 34 -5.34 -1.35 4.60
N ALA A 35 -5.25 -2.67 4.80
CA ALA A 35 -4.38 -3.54 4.00
C ALA A 35 -4.78 -3.54 2.52
N ARG A 36 -6.09 -3.58 2.21
CA ARG A 36 -6.58 -3.47 0.83
C ARG A 36 -6.24 -2.13 0.19
N ILE A 37 -6.37 -1.02 0.93
CA ILE A 37 -5.98 0.31 0.42
C ILE A 37 -4.49 0.33 0.09
N GLN A 38 -3.66 -0.30 0.92
CA GLN A 38 -2.23 -0.47 0.67
C GLN A 38 -1.91 -1.57 -0.35
N SER A 39 -2.89 -2.06 -1.13
CA SER A 39 -2.74 -3.09 -2.17
C SER A 39 -2.25 -4.47 -1.70
N PHE A 40 -2.38 -4.78 -0.40
CA PHE A 40 -2.10 -6.13 0.07
C PHE A 40 -3.17 -7.11 -0.44
N PRO A 41 -2.76 -8.33 -0.86
CA PRO A 41 -3.71 -9.38 -1.20
C PRO A 41 -4.67 -9.72 -0.06
N ASP A 42 -5.90 -10.12 -0.41
CA ASP A 42 -6.91 -10.51 0.59
C ASP A 42 -6.50 -11.69 1.45
N LYS A 43 -5.71 -12.60 0.88
CA LYS A 43 -5.19 -13.78 1.56
C LYS A 43 -3.88 -13.53 2.31
N PHE A 44 -3.35 -12.30 2.30
CA PHE A 44 -2.12 -11.98 3.04
C PHE A 44 -2.41 -12.03 4.55
N ILE A 45 -1.64 -12.83 5.28
CA ILE A 45 -1.77 -13.04 6.72
C ILE A 45 -0.72 -12.17 7.43
N PHE A 46 -1.19 -11.28 8.31
CA PHE A 46 -0.33 -10.49 9.17
C PHE A 46 -0.21 -11.17 10.55
N TYR A 47 0.98 -11.14 11.13
CA TYR A 47 1.27 -11.71 12.45
C TYR A 47 1.69 -10.62 13.43
N GLY A 48 1.32 -10.75 14.70
CA GLY A 48 1.69 -9.81 15.76
C GLY A 48 0.49 -9.22 16.52
N SER A 49 0.76 -8.25 17.38
CA SER A 49 -0.28 -7.53 18.13
C SER A 49 -1.06 -6.56 17.22
N LYS A 50 -2.22 -6.07 17.69
CA LYS A 50 -3.00 -5.07 16.95
C LYS A 50 -2.20 -3.80 16.62
N THR A 51 -1.30 -3.40 17.52
CA THR A 51 -0.41 -2.24 17.31
C THR A 51 0.65 -2.54 16.25
N ASP A 52 1.19 -3.76 16.24
CA ASP A 52 2.16 -4.17 15.22
C ASP A 52 1.50 -4.20 13.84
N LEU A 53 0.28 -4.73 13.75
CA LEU A 53 -0.52 -4.73 12.52
C LEU A 53 -0.80 -3.31 12.02
N ALA A 54 -1.22 -2.41 12.91
CA ALA A 54 -1.44 -1.00 12.58
C ALA A 54 -0.17 -0.35 12.01
N THR A 55 0.99 -0.65 12.63
CA THR A 55 2.29 -0.12 12.23
C THR A 55 2.74 -0.68 10.89
N MET A 56 2.65 -2.00 10.71
CA MET A 56 3.02 -2.67 9.47
C MET A 56 2.16 -2.20 8.31
N ILE A 57 0.83 -2.12 8.49
CA ILE A 57 -0.08 -1.71 7.41
C ILE A 57 0.06 -0.21 7.14
N GLY A 58 0.17 0.62 8.18
CA GLY A 58 0.32 2.07 8.03
C GLY A 58 1.62 2.44 7.31
N ASN A 59 2.74 1.87 7.72
CA ASN A 59 4.05 2.28 7.20
C ASN A 59 4.53 1.46 5.99
N ALA A 60 3.79 0.42 5.58
CA ALA A 60 4.16 -0.40 4.44
C ALA A 60 4.17 0.40 3.14
N VAL A 61 5.15 0.08 2.28
CA VAL A 61 5.08 0.42 0.86
C VAL A 61 4.08 -0.53 0.18
N PRO A 62 3.12 -0.03 -0.62
CA PRO A 62 2.15 -0.88 -1.29
C PRO A 62 2.80 -1.97 -2.16
N PRO A 63 2.43 -3.26 -2.03
CA PRO A 63 3.03 -4.33 -2.82
C PRO A 63 2.96 -4.12 -4.34
N LEU A 64 1.87 -3.55 -4.87
CA LEU A 64 1.76 -3.25 -6.30
C LEU A 64 2.76 -2.16 -6.74
N MET A 65 2.99 -1.15 -5.91
CA MET A 65 3.97 -0.11 -6.18
C MET A 65 5.38 -0.71 -6.19
N ALA A 66 5.70 -1.53 -5.18
CA ALA A 66 6.99 -2.22 -5.10
C ALA A 66 7.23 -3.13 -6.31
N GLN A 67 6.20 -3.85 -6.78
CA GLN A 67 6.29 -4.70 -7.97
C GLN A 67 6.65 -3.89 -9.22
N ASN A 68 5.95 -2.77 -9.46
CA ASN A 68 6.20 -1.93 -10.64
C ASN A 68 7.59 -1.30 -10.60
N LEU A 69 8.01 -0.83 -9.42
CA LEU A 69 9.36 -0.30 -9.23
C LEU A 69 10.44 -1.38 -9.48
N GLY A 70 10.23 -2.59 -8.96
CA GLY A 70 11.14 -3.72 -9.18
C GLY A 70 11.27 -4.07 -10.66
N ARG A 71 10.16 -4.10 -11.41
CA ARG A 71 10.19 -4.30 -12.88
C ARG A 71 10.98 -3.21 -13.59
N PHE A 72 10.74 -1.95 -13.22
CA PHE A 72 11.47 -0.82 -13.82
C PHE A 72 12.97 -0.91 -13.57
N ILE A 73 13.39 -1.20 -12.32
CA ILE A 73 14.80 -1.37 -11.96
C ILE A 73 15.41 -2.54 -12.74
N HIS A 74 14.71 -3.67 -12.85
CA HIS A 74 15.17 -4.81 -13.64
C HIS A 74 15.41 -4.43 -15.11
N SER A 75 14.44 -3.79 -15.76
CA SER A 75 14.59 -3.33 -17.15
C SER A 75 15.74 -2.34 -17.32
N LEU A 76 15.96 -1.47 -16.33
CA LEU A 76 17.09 -0.54 -16.35
C LEU A 76 18.43 -1.28 -16.24
N LEU A 77 18.51 -2.31 -15.39
CA LEU A 77 19.71 -3.15 -15.26
C LEU A 77 20.00 -3.93 -16.55
N ASP A 78 18.97 -4.50 -17.20
CA ASP A 78 19.13 -5.19 -18.48
C ASP A 78 19.67 -4.25 -19.57
N TYR A 79 19.18 -3.00 -19.59
CA TYR A 79 19.65 -1.97 -20.51
C TYR A 79 21.12 -1.60 -20.26
N ILE A 80 21.51 -1.37 -19.00
CA ILE A 80 22.89 -1.00 -18.63
C ILE A 80 23.86 -2.16 -18.89
N THR A 81 23.43 -3.40 -18.66
CA THR A 81 24.27 -4.60 -18.84
C THR A 81 24.32 -5.11 -20.28
N GLY A 82 23.61 -4.46 -21.20
CA GLY A 82 23.60 -4.81 -22.62
C GLY A 82 22.87 -6.11 -22.94
N LYS A 83 22.01 -6.59 -22.04
CA LYS A 83 21.28 -7.86 -22.20
C LYS A 83 20.03 -7.74 -23.07
N GLU A 84 19.40 -6.57 -23.22
CA GLU A 84 18.29 -6.36 -24.18
C GLU A 84 17.94 -4.86 -24.43
N LYS A 85 17.29 -4.56 -25.57
CA LYS A 85 16.84 -3.21 -25.98
C LYS A 85 15.58 -2.80 -25.19
N LEU A 86 15.60 -1.58 -24.65
CA LEU A 86 14.54 -0.97 -23.83
C LEU A 86 13.14 -1.29 -24.37
N ILE A 87 12.32 -2.00 -23.59
CA ILE A 87 10.92 -2.25 -23.91
C ILE A 87 10.24 -0.87 -24.00
N ARG A 88 9.83 -0.48 -25.21
CA ARG A 88 9.04 0.74 -25.41
C ARG A 88 7.64 0.46 -24.89
N THR A 89 7.32 0.97 -23.70
CA THR A 89 5.94 1.04 -23.24
C THR A 89 5.18 1.96 -24.18
N SER A 90 4.23 1.37 -24.92
CA SER A 90 3.23 2.05 -25.77
C SER A 90 2.17 2.77 -24.96
#